data_AF-A0A494W8H0-F1
#
_entry.id   AF-A0A494W8H0-F1
#
_cell.length_a   1.000
_cell.length_b   1.000
_cell.length_c   1.000
_cell.angle_alpha   90.00
_cell.angle_beta   90.00
_cell.angle_gamma   90.00
#
_symmetry.space_group_name_H-M   'P 1'
#
loop_
_entity.id
_entity.type
_entity.pdbx_description
1 polymer ?
#
loop_
_entity_poly.entity_id
_entity_poly.type
_entity_poly.pdbx_seq_one_letter_code
_entity_poly.pdbx_strand_id
1 'polypeptide(L)'
;MRQPSGCRAEAQNWLSGGGMAKRPAPFSLRLTFEQRARLEAEAGKMSLAAYIHSRLFGEDDLGLAERRRRPRKPVADEKALAQLMGMLGQSRLSSNLNQLAKAANTGSLSVTPDTEAALNEAATAVHEIRRLLIEALNLEIEP
;
A
#
# COMPACT_ATOMS: atom_id res chain seq x y z
N MET A 1 -3.94 7.18 63.12
CA MET A 1 -5.24 6.85 62.48
C MET A 1 -5.73 8.06 61.69
N ARG A 2 -5.69 8.01 60.35
CA ARG A 2 -6.84 8.11 59.43
C ARG A 2 -6.35 8.43 58.01
N GLN A 3 -6.90 7.65 57.09
CA GLN A 3 -6.63 7.57 55.66
C GLN A 3 -7.25 8.75 54.85
N PRO A 4 -6.92 8.85 53.55
CA PRO A 4 -7.26 9.97 52.69
C PRO A 4 -8.60 9.76 51.95
N SER A 5 -9.31 10.85 51.68
CA SER A 5 -10.49 10.92 50.81
C SER A 5 -10.26 12.11 49.88
N GLY A 6 -10.11 11.99 48.56
CA GLY A 6 -10.91 11.21 47.63
C GLY A 6 -11.25 12.13 46.46
N CYS A 7 -10.24 12.52 45.66
CA CYS A 7 -10.46 13.23 44.39
C CYS A 7 -10.56 12.21 43.27
N ARG A 8 -11.72 11.56 43.18
CA ARG A 8 -12.07 10.63 42.10
C ARG A 8 -13.51 10.90 41.68
N ALA A 9 -13.78 12.03 41.00
CA ALA A 9 -15.08 12.26 40.37
C ALA A 9 -15.09 13.46 39.41
N GLU A 10 -14.39 13.42 38.28
CA GLU A 10 -14.71 14.32 37.14
C GLU A 10 -14.54 13.58 35.80
N ALA A 11 -15.22 12.43 35.64
CA ALA A 11 -15.22 11.68 34.38
C ALA A 11 -16.61 11.54 33.72
N GLN A 12 -17.67 12.14 34.27
CA GLN A 12 -19.01 12.06 33.70
C GLN A 12 -19.68 13.43 33.65
N ASN A 13 -19.42 14.22 32.60
CA ASN A 13 -20.41 15.25 32.21
C ASN A 13 -20.39 15.66 30.73
N TRP A 14 -19.92 14.81 29.81
CA TRP A 14 -19.76 15.18 28.39
C TRP A 14 -20.79 14.55 27.43
N LEU A 15 -21.92 14.02 27.93
CA LEU A 15 -22.90 13.29 27.10
C LEU A 15 -24.25 13.98 26.93
N SER A 16 -24.29 15.32 26.93
CA SER A 16 -25.52 16.06 26.61
C SER A 16 -25.20 17.32 25.80
N GLY A 17 -25.23 17.21 24.46
CA GLY A 17 -25.17 18.37 23.57
C GLY A 17 -24.65 18.04 22.17
N GLY A 18 -25.57 17.85 21.22
CA GLY A 18 -25.27 17.59 19.82
C GLY A 18 -24.69 18.79 19.07
N GLY A 19 -23.41 19.09 19.33
CA GLY A 19 -22.58 19.95 18.49
C GLY A 19 -21.24 19.27 18.25
N MET A 20 -20.74 19.26 17.01
CA MET A 20 -19.39 18.75 16.71
C MET A 20 -18.38 19.53 17.57
N ALA A 21 -17.88 18.89 18.64
CA ALA A 21 -16.88 19.48 19.50
C ALA A 21 -15.69 19.94 18.64
N LYS A 22 -15.39 21.25 18.69
CA LYS A 22 -14.23 21.81 18.00
C LYS A 22 -13.00 21.09 18.53
N ARG A 23 -12.26 20.43 17.64
CA ARG A 23 -11.02 19.74 18.01
C ARG A 23 -10.09 20.76 18.65
N PRO A 24 -9.43 20.42 19.78
CA PRO A 24 -8.45 21.31 20.38
C PRO A 24 -7.36 21.64 19.34
N ALA A 25 -6.91 22.89 19.35
CA ALA A 25 -5.84 23.31 18.46
C ALA A 25 -4.58 22.47 18.71
N PRO A 26 -3.78 22.17 17.68
CA PRO A 26 -2.55 21.41 17.85
C PRO A 26 -1.60 22.14 18.81
N PHE A 27 -0.88 21.36 19.62
CA PHE A 27 0.13 21.87 20.53
C PHE A 27 1.35 22.36 19.73
N SER A 28 1.80 23.60 20.00
CA SER A 28 3.00 24.16 19.38
C SER A 28 4.15 24.14 20.38
N LEU A 29 5.29 23.57 19.95
CA LEU A 29 6.50 23.48 20.75
C LEU A 29 7.60 24.35 20.13
N ARG A 30 8.18 25.25 20.91
CA ARG A 30 9.36 26.01 20.49
C ARG A 30 10.61 25.17 20.70
N LEU A 31 11.40 25.03 19.63
CA LEU A 31 12.66 24.32 19.64
C LEU A 31 13.76 25.27 19.18
N THR A 32 14.92 25.19 19.84
CA THR A 32 16.15 25.77 19.29
C THR A 32 16.60 24.97 18.06
N PHE A 33 17.48 25.56 17.25
CA PHE A 33 18.01 24.92 16.05
C PHE A 33 18.66 23.56 16.37
N GLU A 34 19.51 23.51 17.41
CA GLU A 34 20.21 22.30 17.82
C GLU A 34 19.25 21.19 18.29
N GLN A 35 18.25 21.55 19.09
CA GLN A 35 17.23 20.61 19.56
C GLN A 35 16.44 20.03 18.39
N ARG A 36 16.06 20.86 17.41
CA ARG A 36 15.35 20.39 16.23
C ARG A 36 16.22 19.47 15.37
N ALA A 37 17.48 19.84 15.13
CA ALA A 37 18.41 19.04 14.34
C ALA A 37 18.64 17.66 14.97
N ARG A 38 18.77 17.60 16.30
CA ARG A 38 18.88 16.34 17.03
C ARG A 38 17.65 15.45 16.86
N LEU A 39 16.45 16.01 17.00
CA LEU A 39 15.21 15.26 16.82
C LEU A 39 15.02 14.78 15.38
N GLU A 40 15.42 15.57 14.38
CA GLU A 40 15.37 15.17 12.96
C GLU A 40 16.36 14.04 12.66
N ALA A 41 17.57 14.06 13.25
CA ALA A 41 18.55 12.99 13.12
C ALA A 41 18.07 11.68 13.77
N GLU A 42 17.47 11.75 14.96
CA GLU A 42 16.93 10.58 15.65
C GLU A 42 15.65 10.02 14.99
N ALA A 43 14.85 10.86 14.32
CA ALA A 43 13.62 10.45 13.65
C ALA A 43 13.84 9.58 12.40
N GLY A 44 15.01 9.70 11.75
CA GLY A 44 15.39 8.91 10.58
C GLY A 44 14.39 9.02 9.42
N LYS A 45 13.63 7.95 9.16
CA LYS A 45 12.63 7.87 8.07
C LYS A 45 11.23 8.33 8.49
N MET A 46 10.99 8.60 9.78
CA MET A 46 9.70 9.03 10.30
C MET A 46 9.55 10.55 10.24
N SER A 47 8.30 11.04 10.18
CA SER A 47 8.07 12.47 10.37
C SER A 47 8.41 12.89 11.80
N LEU A 48 8.94 14.10 11.98
CA LEU A 48 9.30 14.66 13.29
C LEU A 48 8.13 14.57 14.30
N ALA A 49 6.90 14.84 13.86
CA ALA A 49 5.71 14.74 14.71
C ALA A 49 5.41 13.31 15.16
N ALA A 50 5.58 12.32 14.27
CA ALA A 50 5.38 10.91 14.61
C ALA A 50 6.46 10.42 15.59
N TYR A 51 7.72 10.83 15.38
CA TYR A 51 8.82 10.50 16.28
C TYR A 51 8.64 11.13 17.68
N ILE A 52 8.22 12.39 17.76
CA ILE A 52 7.91 13.04 19.04
C ILE A 52 6.74 12.33 19.73
N HIS A 53 5.71 11.92 18.99
CA HIS A 53 4.56 11.22 19.55
C HIS A 53 4.94 9.84 20.11
N SER A 54 5.73 9.05 19.37
CA SER A 54 6.16 7.72 19.83
C SER A 54 7.04 7.81 21.07
N ARG A 55 7.87 8.86 21.18
CA ARG A 55 8.66 9.12 22.39
C ARG A 55 7.80 9.50 23.61
N LEU A 56 6.66 10.15 23.42
CA LEU A 56 5.80 10.63 24.50
C LEU A 56 4.76 9.60 24.96
N PHE A 57 4.18 8.84 24.03
CA PHE A 57 3.06 7.94 24.30
C PHE A 57 3.38 6.46 24.05
N GLY A 58 4.61 6.16 23.63
CA GLY A 58 5.03 4.80 23.26
C GLY A 58 4.75 4.49 21.79
N GLU A 59 5.42 3.46 21.27
CA GLU A 59 5.25 3.01 19.88
C GLU A 59 3.88 2.36 19.61
N ASP A 60 3.14 2.00 20.65
CA ASP A 60 1.82 1.37 20.54
C ASP A 60 0.67 2.40 20.42
N ASP A 61 0.89 3.64 20.86
CA ASP A 61 -0.09 4.74 20.75
C ASP A 61 0.19 5.60 19.50
N LEU A 62 0.06 4.97 18.33
CA LEU A 62 0.23 5.60 17.02
C LEU A 62 -1.07 6.24 16.50
N GLY A 63 -1.90 6.82 17.39
CA GLY A 63 -3.12 7.52 17.02
C GLY A 63 -2.93 8.64 15.97
N LEU A 64 -1.70 9.17 15.83
CA LEU A 64 -1.32 10.12 14.77
C LEU A 64 -0.77 9.47 13.49
N ALA A 65 -0.11 8.31 13.57
CA ALA A 65 0.46 7.65 12.38
C ALA A 65 -0.63 6.97 11.54
N GLU A 66 -1.67 6.44 12.19
CA GLU A 66 -2.79 5.79 11.48
C GLU A 66 -3.65 6.81 10.69
N ARG A 67 -3.75 8.06 11.18
CA ARG A 67 -4.64 9.08 10.61
C ARG A 67 -4.18 9.65 9.27
N ARG A 68 -2.96 9.37 8.83
CA ARG A 68 -2.47 9.87 7.54
C ARG A 68 -1.40 8.94 6.96
N ARG A 69 -1.78 7.69 6.68
CA ARG A 69 -1.15 6.97 5.56
C ARG A 69 -1.50 7.75 4.29
N ARG A 70 -0.70 8.78 3.99
CA ARG A 70 -0.76 9.49 2.71
C ARG A 70 -0.60 8.39 1.66
N PRO A 71 -1.51 8.23 0.68
CA PRO A 71 -1.26 7.29 -0.40
C PRO A 71 0.10 7.67 -1.00
N ARG A 72 1.05 6.73 -0.97
CA ARG A 72 2.36 6.95 -1.59
C ARG A 72 2.05 7.31 -3.04
N LYS A 73 2.62 8.42 -3.53
CA LYS A 73 2.56 8.69 -4.97
C LYS A 73 3.25 7.50 -5.63
N PRO A 74 2.61 6.84 -6.61
CA PRO A 74 3.28 5.78 -7.33
C PRO A 74 4.58 6.34 -7.89
N VAL A 75 5.69 5.64 -7.64
CA VAL A 75 6.96 5.95 -8.31
C VAL A 75 6.68 5.81 -9.82
N ALA A 76 7.35 6.58 -10.68
CA ALA A 76 7.08 6.61 -12.12
C ALA A 76 6.98 5.20 -12.74
N ASP A 77 7.76 4.26 -12.21
CA ASP A 77 7.78 2.84 -12.58
C ASP A 77 6.43 2.14 -12.30
N GLU A 78 5.80 2.37 -11.15
CA GLU A 78 4.49 1.76 -10.81
C GLU A 78 3.37 2.24 -11.75
N LYS A 79 3.43 3.49 -12.23
CA LYS A 79 2.42 4.03 -13.17
C LYS A 79 2.60 3.46 -14.57
N ALA A 80 3.84 3.40 -15.06
CA ALA A 80 4.15 2.78 -16.35
C ALA A 80 3.75 1.30 -16.35
N LEU A 81 3.97 0.61 -15.22
CA LEU A 81 3.60 -0.79 -15.08
C LEU A 81 2.09 -1.02 -15.00
N ALA A 82 1.35 -0.21 -14.24
CA ALA A 82 -0.11 -0.26 -14.20
C ALA A 82 -0.73 -0.02 -15.59
N GLN A 83 -0.12 0.89 -16.36
CA GLN A 83 -0.52 1.14 -17.74
C GLN A 83 -0.21 -0.06 -18.66
N LEU A 84 0.97 -0.67 -18.52
CA LEU A 84 1.32 -1.90 -19.23
C LEU A 84 0.32 -3.04 -18.92
N MET A 85 0.00 -3.26 -17.64
CA MET A 85 -0.99 -4.27 -17.22
C MET A 85 -2.39 -3.96 -17.77
N GLY A 86 -2.78 -2.69 -17.80
CA GLY A 86 -4.03 -2.25 -18.42
C GLY A 86 -4.08 -2.55 -19.92
N MET A 87 -3.00 -2.28 -20.65
CA MET A 87 -2.88 -2.60 -22.08
C MET A 87 -2.89 -4.11 -22.32
N LEU A 88 -2.22 -4.89 -21.47
CA LEU A 88 -2.26 -6.36 -21.51
C LEU A 88 -3.67 -6.90 -21.28
N GLY A 89 -4.41 -6.38 -20.29
CA GLY A 89 -5.82 -6.75 -20.09
C GLY A 89 -6.71 -6.41 -21.29
N GLN A 90 -6.42 -5.31 -21.99
CA GLN A 90 -7.15 -4.87 -23.19
C GLN A 90 -6.76 -5.65 -24.47
N SER A 91 -5.64 -6.37 -24.48
CA SER A 91 -5.10 -7.04 -25.67
C SER A 91 -5.90 -8.26 -26.16
N ARG A 92 -7.00 -8.61 -25.46
CA ARG A 92 -7.93 -9.70 -25.83
C ARG A 92 -7.27 -11.07 -26.03
N LEU A 93 -6.14 -11.34 -25.36
CA LEU A 93 -5.39 -12.61 -25.49
C LEU A 93 -6.27 -13.85 -25.32
N SER A 94 -7.18 -13.86 -24.33
CA SER A 94 -8.09 -14.99 -24.12
C SER A 94 -9.04 -15.23 -25.30
N SER A 95 -9.49 -14.16 -25.96
CA SER A 95 -10.33 -14.28 -27.15
C SER A 95 -9.54 -14.84 -28.34
N ASN A 96 -8.31 -14.38 -28.53
CA ASN A 96 -7.42 -14.86 -29.59
C ASN A 96 -7.03 -16.34 -29.36
N LEU A 97 -6.72 -16.75 -28.12
CA LEU A 97 -6.47 -18.14 -27.77
C LEU A 97 -7.70 -19.03 -28.04
N ASN A 98 -8.91 -18.53 -27.73
CA ASN A 98 -10.14 -19.26 -28.02
C ASN A 98 -10.39 -19.40 -29.54
N GLN A 99 -10.02 -18.39 -30.34
CA GLN A 99 -10.08 -18.48 -31.81
C GLN A 99 -9.09 -19.51 -32.35
N LEU A 100 -7.86 -19.55 -31.83
CA LEU A 100 -6.85 -20.54 -32.20
C LEU A 100 -7.30 -21.96 -31.81
N ALA A 101 -7.81 -22.16 -30.60
CA ALA A 101 -8.35 -23.45 -30.16
C ALA A 101 -9.53 -23.91 -31.04
N LYS A 102 -10.43 -23.00 -31.39
CA LYS A 102 -11.54 -23.31 -32.30
C LYS A 102 -11.04 -23.64 -33.71
N ALA A 103 -10.06 -22.91 -34.23
CA ALA A 103 -9.47 -23.16 -35.54
C ALA A 103 -8.74 -24.52 -35.58
N ALA A 104 -8.05 -24.88 -34.50
CA ALA A 104 -7.42 -26.20 -34.35
C ALA A 104 -8.46 -27.33 -34.29
N ASN A 105 -9.49 -27.18 -33.46
CA ASN A 105 -10.55 -28.19 -33.30
C ASN A 105 -11.40 -28.38 -34.58
N THR A 106 -11.56 -27.32 -35.38
CA THR A 106 -12.28 -27.39 -36.66
C THR A 106 -11.40 -27.80 -37.84
N GLY A 107 -10.10 -28.06 -37.60
CA GLY A 107 -9.13 -28.42 -38.63
C GLY A 107 -8.76 -27.27 -39.58
N SER A 108 -9.23 -26.05 -39.31
CA SER A 108 -8.92 -24.85 -40.10
C SER A 108 -7.52 -24.29 -39.81
N LEU A 109 -6.97 -24.60 -38.64
CA LEU A 109 -5.56 -24.36 -38.31
C LEU A 109 -4.80 -25.67 -38.49
N SER A 110 -3.86 -25.70 -39.43
CA SER A 110 -2.94 -26.83 -39.61
C SER A 110 -1.95 -26.86 -38.45
N VAL A 111 -2.23 -27.69 -37.44
CA VAL A 111 -1.32 -27.92 -36.31
C VAL A 111 -0.25 -28.90 -36.76
N THR A 112 0.84 -28.35 -37.30
CA THR A 112 2.07 -29.09 -37.60
C THR A 112 3.00 -29.07 -36.38
N PRO A 113 3.97 -29.99 -36.29
CA PRO A 113 4.96 -29.99 -35.20
C PRO A 113 5.69 -28.64 -35.04
N ASP A 114 6.00 -27.96 -36.15
CA ASP A 114 6.63 -26.64 -36.14
C ASP A 114 5.71 -25.56 -35.55
N THR A 115 4.42 -25.58 -35.89
CA THR A 115 3.44 -24.63 -35.32
C THR A 115 3.19 -24.89 -33.84
N GLU A 116 3.19 -26.15 -33.42
CA GLU A 116 3.06 -26.54 -32.02
C GLU A 116 4.28 -26.09 -31.20
N ALA A 117 5.48 -26.28 -31.75
CA ALA A 117 6.72 -25.79 -31.14
C ALA A 117 6.70 -24.26 -30.98
N ALA A 118 6.31 -23.52 -32.03
CA ALA A 118 6.22 -22.06 -31.99
C ALA A 118 5.18 -21.54 -30.98
N LEU A 119 4.04 -22.24 -30.84
CA LEU A 119 3.02 -21.90 -29.84
C LEU A 119 3.51 -22.16 -28.42
N ASN A 120 4.20 -23.28 -28.19
CA ASN A 120 4.78 -23.59 -26.89
C ASN A 120 5.88 -22.58 -26.51
N GLU A 121 6.76 -22.22 -27.45
CA GLU A 121 7.79 -21.20 -27.23
C GLU A 121 7.18 -19.84 -26.87
N ALA A 122 6.13 -19.43 -27.59
CA ALA A 122 5.40 -18.20 -27.28
C ALA A 122 4.74 -18.26 -25.89
N ALA A 123 4.15 -19.39 -25.51
CA ALA A 123 3.55 -19.56 -24.19
C ALA A 123 4.60 -19.47 -23.07
N THR A 124 5.77 -20.10 -23.26
CA THR A 124 6.90 -20.01 -22.32
C THR A 124 7.38 -18.57 -22.18
N ALA A 125 7.55 -17.84 -23.29
CA ALA A 125 7.97 -16.44 -23.25
C ALA A 125 6.98 -15.55 -22.48
N VAL A 126 5.67 -15.76 -22.68
CA VAL A 126 4.62 -15.03 -21.94
C VAL A 126 4.66 -15.36 -20.44
N HIS A 127 4.87 -16.62 -20.08
CA HIS A 127 5.02 -17.03 -18.68
C HIS A 127 6.24 -16.37 -18.02
N GLU A 128 7.37 -16.28 -18.72
CA GLU A 128 8.57 -15.64 -18.18
C GLU A 128 8.38 -14.14 -18.00
N ILE A 129 7.75 -13.45 -18.97
CA ILE A 129 7.38 -12.04 -18.83
C ILE A 129 6.48 -11.84 -17.60
N ARG A 130 5.48 -12.71 -17.40
CA ARG A 130 4.62 -12.67 -16.21
C ARG A 130 5.43 -12.86 -14.92
N ARG A 131 6.34 -13.83 -14.87
CA ARG A 131 7.19 -14.11 -13.71
C ARG A 131 8.04 -12.90 -13.35
N LEU A 132 8.75 -12.34 -14.33
CA LEU A 132 9.59 -11.16 -14.17
C LEU A 132 8.79 -9.94 -13.67
N LEU A 133 7.56 -9.76 -14.15
CA LEU A 133 6.69 -8.68 -13.69
C LEU A 133 6.25 -8.87 -12.24
N ILE A 134 5.91 -10.09 -11.83
CA ILE A 134 5.53 -10.40 -10.43
C ILE A 134 6.72 -10.19 -9.49
N GLU A 135 7.90 -10.69 -9.88
CA GLU A 135 9.14 -10.55 -9.11
C GLU A 135 9.55 -9.08 -8.97
N ALA A 136 9.51 -8.30 -10.06
CA ALA A 136 9.82 -6.87 -10.03
C ALA A 136 8.84 -6.05 -9.17
N LEU A 137 7.61 -6.54 -8.99
CA LEU A 137 6.58 -5.90 -8.16
C LEU A 137 6.61 -6.34 -6.69
N ASN A 138 7.44 -7.31 -6.31
CA ASN A 138 7.47 -7.87 -4.96
C ASN A 138 6.08 -8.37 -4.50
N LEU A 139 5.23 -8.79 -5.44
CA LEU A 139 3.92 -9.36 -5.13
C LEU A 139 4.13 -10.83 -4.79
N GLU A 140 3.99 -11.18 -3.51
CA GLU A 140 3.82 -12.59 -3.12
C GLU A 140 2.50 -13.09 -3.70
N ILE A 141 2.60 -13.87 -4.77
CA ILE A 141 1.46 -14.63 -5.29
C ILE A 141 1.67 -16.05 -4.78
N GLU A 142 0.97 -16.39 -3.70
CA GLU A 142 0.80 -17.79 -3.29
C GLU A 142 0.15 -18.57 -4.46
N PRO A 143 0.61 -19.81 -4.70
CA PRO A 143 0.31 -20.60 -5.90
C PRO A 143 -1.17 -20.93 -6.11
#